data_AF-A0A940UNL0-F1
#
_entry.id   AF-A0A940UNL0-F1
#
_cell.length_a   1.000
_cell.length_b   1.000
_cell.length_c   1.000
_cell.angle_alpha   90.00
_cell.angle_beta   90.00
_cell.angle_gamma   90.00
#
_symmetry.space_group_name_H-M   'P 1'
#
loop_
_entity.id
_entity.type
_entity.pdbx_description
1 polymer ?
#
loop_
_entity_poly.entity_id
_entity_poly.type
_entity_poly.pdbx_seq_one_letter_code
_entity_poly.pdbx_strand_id
1 'polypeptide(L)'
;MMIMSQKSCKCGKHMAGTSVDCIIPEEVIAAIYCPEESRGVKFNKETMIEDNGWIIEYDMEIGRYYAEHAQIDPAKITPEYLFMEGLASWTGMTPADQIDLLRERNEIIKIRDKDPKRYLEEFRKWAISRAERLKKEGWKKAQQA
;
A
#
# COMPACT_ATOMS: atom_id res chain seq x y z
N MET A 1 5.15 -4.79 -14.63
CA MET A 1 6.13 -5.36 -13.66
C MET A 1 6.17 -4.40 -12.50
N MET A 2 6.11 -4.86 -11.26
CA MET A 2 5.99 -3.96 -10.10
C MET A 2 7.31 -3.91 -9.33
N ILE A 3 7.75 -2.70 -9.00
CA ILE A 3 8.94 -2.44 -8.19
C ILE A 3 8.48 -2.20 -6.76
N MET A 4 9.07 -2.90 -5.79
CA MET A 4 8.73 -2.79 -4.38
C MET A 4 9.92 -2.19 -3.63
N SER A 5 9.64 -1.20 -2.79
CA SER A 5 10.63 -0.55 -1.94
C SER A 5 10.09 -0.27 -0.55
N GLN A 6 10.99 0.07 0.36
CA GLN A 6 10.63 0.55 1.69
C GLN A 6 10.98 2.02 1.80
N LYS A 7 10.01 2.83 2.22
CA LYS A 7 10.21 4.25 2.48
C LYS A 7 9.96 4.56 3.94
N SER A 8 10.90 5.30 4.54
CA SER A 8 10.74 5.80 5.90
C SER A 8 9.70 6.91 5.93
N CYS A 9 8.87 6.92 6.96
CA CYS A 9 8.07 8.09 7.27
C CYS A 9 8.97 9.29 7.55
N LYS A 10 8.47 10.51 7.31
CA LYS A 10 9.15 11.77 7.64
C LYS A 10 9.64 11.87 9.10
N CYS A 11 8.99 11.21 10.06
CA CYS A 11 9.49 11.16 11.45
C CYS A 11 10.67 10.21 11.67
N GLY A 12 11.01 9.37 10.70
CA GLY A 12 12.07 8.35 10.77
C GLY A 12 11.76 7.13 11.65
N LYS A 13 10.64 7.13 12.39
CA LYS A 13 10.29 6.04 13.34
C LYS A 13 9.58 4.85 12.69
N HIS A 14 8.87 5.09 11.59
CA HIS A 14 8.06 4.09 10.92
C HIS A 14 8.53 3.87 9.49
N MET A 15 8.38 2.65 8.99
CA MET A 15 8.64 2.30 7.58
C MET A 15 7.35 1.83 6.94
N ALA A 16 7.18 2.18 5.67
CA ALA A 16 6.07 1.75 4.83
C ALA A 16 6.62 1.00 3.60
N GLY A 17 6.04 -0.15 3.31
CA GLY A 17 6.22 -0.84 2.04
C GLY A 17 5.43 -0.14 0.95
N THR A 18 6.13 0.33 -0.07
CA THR A 18 5.55 0.98 -1.24
C THR A 18 5.86 0.20 -2.50
N SER A 19 4.96 0.26 -3.47
CA SER A 19 5.15 -0.33 -4.77
C SER A 19 4.78 0.64 -5.86
N VAL A 20 5.60 0.70 -6.91
CA VAL A 20 5.34 1.46 -8.13
C VAL A 20 5.30 0.53 -9.34
N ASP A 21 4.45 0.83 -10.31
CA ASP A 21 4.49 0.13 -11.60
C ASP A 21 5.73 0.56 -12.38
N CYS A 22 6.31 -0.35 -13.17
CA CYS A 22 7.48 -0.10 -14.01
C CYS A 22 7.35 1.08 -14.99
N ILE A 23 6.16 1.60 -15.23
CA ILE A 23 5.97 2.78 -16.07
C ILE A 23 6.29 4.10 -15.37
N ILE A 24 6.32 4.14 -14.03
CA ILE A 24 6.55 5.35 -13.24
C ILE A 24 7.70 5.10 -12.24
N PRO A 25 8.61 6.06 -12.04
CA PRO A 25 9.74 5.89 -11.14
C PRO A 25 9.33 6.06 -9.66
N GLU A 26 10.15 5.55 -8.73
CA GLU A 26 9.86 5.58 -7.29
C GLU A 26 9.82 6.99 -6.68
N GLU A 27 10.44 7.95 -7.36
CA GLU A 27 10.47 9.38 -7.05
C GLU A 27 9.08 10.01 -7.09
N VAL A 28 8.11 9.37 -7.78
CA VAL A 28 6.71 9.81 -7.74
C VAL A 28 6.16 9.84 -6.32
N ILE A 29 6.66 8.97 -5.42
CA ILE A 29 6.31 9.02 -3.99
C ILE A 29 7.31 9.95 -3.31
N ALA A 30 6.91 11.21 -3.14
CA ALA A 30 7.76 12.26 -2.58
C ALA A 30 7.95 12.08 -1.07
N ALA A 31 6.87 11.79 -0.33
CA ALA A 31 6.95 11.60 1.12
C ALA A 31 5.84 10.70 1.66
N ILE A 32 6.08 10.14 2.85
CA ILE A 32 5.10 9.34 3.60
C ILE A 32 5.00 9.86 5.02
N TYR A 33 3.76 9.98 5.51
CA TYR A 33 3.44 10.44 6.84
C TYR A 33 2.64 9.36 7.58
N CYS A 34 3.11 8.98 8.77
CA CYS A 34 2.41 8.04 9.64
C CYS A 34 1.25 8.75 10.38
N PRO A 35 0.36 7.99 11.04
CA PRO A 35 -0.79 8.55 11.78
C PRO A 35 -0.44 9.55 12.89
N GLU A 36 0.81 9.54 13.36
CA GLU A 36 1.30 10.52 14.35
C GLU A 36 1.62 11.86 13.70
N GLU A 37 2.32 11.84 12.55
CA GLU A 37 2.75 13.04 11.82
C GLU A 37 1.65 13.61 10.93
N SER A 38 0.73 12.78 10.43
CA SER A 38 -0.33 13.20 9.52
C SER A 38 -1.23 14.29 10.12
N ARG A 39 -1.36 14.33 11.45
CA ARG A 39 -2.12 15.36 12.18
C ARG A 39 -1.53 16.77 12.06
N GLY A 40 -0.22 16.88 11.82
CA GLY A 40 0.49 18.15 11.70
C GLY A 40 0.66 18.63 10.25
N VAL A 41 0.28 17.81 9.27
CA VAL A 41 0.48 18.09 7.85
C VAL A 41 -0.73 18.83 7.30
N LYS A 42 -0.48 19.91 6.54
CA LYS A 42 -1.54 20.57 5.76
C LYS A 42 -1.89 19.70 4.56
N PHE A 43 -2.91 18.88 4.70
CA PHE A 43 -3.36 17.95 3.67
C PHE A 43 -3.78 18.69 2.38
N ASN A 44 -3.18 18.30 1.26
CA ASN A 44 -3.53 18.80 -0.07
C ASN A 44 -4.05 17.65 -0.95
N LYS A 45 -5.34 17.66 -1.28
CA LYS A 45 -5.98 16.62 -2.11
C LYS A 45 -5.44 16.51 -3.53
N GLU A 46 -4.77 17.55 -4.03
CA GLU A 46 -4.21 17.56 -5.38
C GLU A 46 -2.92 16.77 -5.50
N THR A 47 -2.19 16.59 -4.39
CA THR A 47 -0.89 15.92 -4.36
C THR A 47 -0.81 14.80 -3.32
N MET A 48 -1.78 14.69 -2.41
CA MET A 48 -1.77 13.75 -1.30
C MET A 48 -3.00 12.86 -1.29
N ILE A 49 -2.81 11.63 -0.84
CA ILE A 49 -3.88 10.69 -0.51
C ILE A 49 -3.76 10.27 0.96
N GLU A 50 -4.90 10.16 1.64
CA GLU A 50 -5.00 9.60 2.99
C GLU A 50 -5.57 8.18 2.92
N ASP A 51 -4.96 7.25 3.65
CA ASP A 51 -5.41 5.88 3.80
C ASP A 51 -5.21 5.42 5.26
N ASN A 52 -6.31 5.30 6.01
CA ASN A 52 -6.33 4.90 7.42
C ASN A 52 -5.32 5.67 8.30
N GLY A 53 -5.31 7.00 8.19
CA GLY A 53 -4.44 7.90 8.94
C GLY A 53 -3.00 8.02 8.41
N TRP A 54 -2.60 7.20 7.44
CA TRP A 54 -1.38 7.40 6.68
C TRP A 54 -1.62 8.37 5.53
N ILE A 55 -0.60 9.15 5.19
CA ILE A 55 -0.63 10.02 4.01
C ILE A 55 0.53 9.68 3.10
N ILE A 56 0.25 9.51 1.81
CA ILE A 56 1.26 9.50 0.75
C ILE A 56 1.18 10.84 0.04
N GLU A 57 2.31 11.50 -0.11
CA GLU A 57 2.49 12.69 -0.92
C GLU A 57 3.18 12.30 -2.23
N TYR A 58 2.60 12.70 -3.34
CA TYR A 58 3.08 12.42 -4.67
C TYR A 58 3.67 13.65 -5.34
N ASP A 59 4.73 13.42 -6.11
CA ASP A 59 5.18 14.36 -7.14
C ASP A 59 4.31 14.15 -8.39
N MET A 60 3.29 15.01 -8.51
CA MET A 60 2.32 14.92 -9.61
C MET A 60 2.90 15.32 -10.96
N GLU A 61 3.99 16.09 -11.00
CA GLU A 61 4.67 16.44 -12.25
C GLU A 61 5.38 15.21 -12.81
N ILE A 62 6.13 14.50 -11.97
CA ILE A 62 6.76 13.22 -12.33
C ILE A 62 5.68 12.20 -12.73
N GLY A 63 4.64 12.05 -11.92
CA GLY A 63 3.57 11.08 -12.20
C GLY A 63 2.89 11.31 -13.55
N ARG A 64 2.56 12.57 -13.88
CA ARG A 64 1.93 12.94 -15.15
C ARG A 64 2.88 12.78 -16.34
N TYR A 65 4.13 13.19 -16.19
CA TYR A 65 5.14 13.09 -17.25
C TYR A 65 5.32 11.63 -17.70
N TYR A 66 5.53 10.71 -16.76
CA TYR A 66 5.71 9.29 -17.09
C TYR A 66 4.43 8.62 -17.58
N ALA A 67 3.27 9.00 -17.03
CA ALA A 67 1.98 8.52 -17.51
C ALA A 67 1.74 8.90 -18.98
N GLU A 68 2.08 10.13 -19.39
CA GLU A 68 1.97 10.58 -20.79
C GLU A 68 2.79 9.69 -21.73
N HIS A 69 4.04 9.39 -21.35
CA HIS A 69 4.93 8.51 -22.12
C HIS A 69 4.40 7.07 -22.19
N ALA A 70 3.65 6.64 -21.18
CA ALA A 70 2.94 5.37 -21.15
C ALA A 70 1.57 5.40 -21.87
N GLN A 71 1.26 6.47 -22.61
CA GLN A 71 -0.01 6.68 -23.32
C GLN A 71 -1.25 6.74 -22.41
N ILE A 72 -1.05 7.13 -21.15
CA ILE A 72 -2.13 7.40 -20.20
C ILE A 72 -2.39 8.91 -20.22
N ASP A 73 -3.66 9.30 -20.32
CA ASP A 73 -4.08 10.70 -20.29
C ASP A 73 -3.61 11.38 -18.98
N PRO A 74 -2.70 12.37 -19.04
CA PRO A 74 -2.18 13.05 -17.86
C PRO A 74 -3.26 13.74 -17.02
N ALA A 75 -4.38 14.12 -17.64
CA ALA A 75 -5.50 14.75 -16.94
C ALA A 75 -6.21 13.79 -15.97
N LYS A 76 -6.06 12.47 -16.17
CA LYS A 76 -6.62 11.44 -15.26
C LYS A 76 -5.72 11.15 -14.07
N ILE A 77 -4.45 11.57 -14.13
CA ILE A 77 -3.47 11.30 -13.08
C ILE A 77 -3.73 12.21 -11.88
N THR A 78 -4.30 11.59 -10.86
CA THR A 78 -4.60 12.14 -9.54
C THR A 78 -3.98 11.24 -8.46
N PRO A 79 -3.78 11.72 -7.22
CA PRO A 79 -3.31 10.87 -6.12
C PRO A 79 -4.17 9.61 -5.93
N GLU A 80 -5.49 9.74 -6.05
CA GLU A 80 -6.42 8.61 -5.97
C GLU A 80 -6.19 7.62 -7.12
N TYR A 81 -6.01 8.10 -8.34
CA TYR A 81 -5.74 7.24 -9.50
C TYR A 81 -4.41 6.51 -9.36
N LEU A 82 -3.33 7.21 -8.96
CA LEU A 82 -2.03 6.61 -8.73
C LEU A 82 -2.10 5.47 -7.70
N PHE A 83 -2.85 5.70 -6.63
CA PHE A 83 -2.98 4.74 -5.54
C PHE A 83 -3.88 3.55 -5.90
N MET A 84 -5.07 3.80 -6.44
CA MET A 84 -6.10 2.78 -6.66
C MET A 84 -5.79 1.89 -7.86
N GLU A 85 -5.23 2.45 -8.94
CA GLU A 85 -4.77 1.66 -10.11
C GLU A 85 -3.44 0.93 -9.85
N GLY A 86 -2.85 1.11 -8.66
CA GLY A 86 -1.62 0.44 -8.28
C GLY A 86 -0.36 0.96 -8.99
N LEU A 87 -0.44 2.14 -9.61
CA LEU A 87 0.71 2.79 -10.23
C LEU A 87 1.75 3.24 -9.21
N ALA A 88 1.30 3.71 -8.04
CA ALA A 88 2.14 4.06 -6.90
C ALA A 88 1.31 3.94 -5.61
N SER A 89 1.43 2.83 -4.88
CA SER A 89 0.60 2.51 -3.70
C SER A 89 1.36 1.70 -2.65
N TRP A 90 0.66 1.23 -1.61
CA TRP A 90 1.24 0.27 -0.65
C TRP A 90 1.59 -1.07 -1.29
N THR A 91 2.68 -1.68 -0.82
CA THR A 91 2.95 -3.10 -1.10
C THR A 91 1.98 -3.98 -0.32
N GLY A 92 0.95 -4.48 -0.99
CA GLY A 92 -0.16 -5.21 -0.36
C GLY A 92 -1.32 -4.28 0.01
N MET A 93 -1.97 -4.53 1.14
CA MET A 93 -3.16 -3.76 1.58
C MET A 93 -2.85 -2.60 2.52
N THR A 94 -1.70 -2.64 3.20
CA THR A 94 -1.31 -1.68 4.25
C THR A 94 0.18 -1.32 4.11
N PRO A 95 0.66 -0.21 4.70
CA PRO A 95 2.08 0.12 4.69
C PRO A 95 2.95 -0.92 5.42
N ALA A 96 2.39 -1.73 6.34
CA ALA A 96 3.13 -2.75 7.09
C ALA A 96 2.91 -4.19 6.58
N ASP A 97 2.21 -4.36 5.45
CA ASP A 97 1.62 -5.65 5.04
C ASP A 97 2.66 -6.77 4.96
N GLN A 98 3.84 -6.48 4.40
CA GLN A 98 4.91 -7.48 4.28
C GLN A 98 5.34 -8.05 5.64
N ILE A 99 5.45 -7.21 6.67
CA ILE A 99 5.85 -7.61 8.02
C ILE A 99 4.70 -8.34 8.72
N ASP A 100 3.48 -7.82 8.59
CA ASP A 100 2.30 -8.41 9.22
C ASP A 100 1.98 -9.79 8.65
N LEU A 101 2.04 -9.97 7.33
CA LEU A 101 1.79 -11.24 6.68
C LEU A 101 2.78 -12.31 7.13
N LEU A 102 4.07 -11.97 7.26
CA LEU A 102 5.08 -12.89 7.77
C LEU A 102 4.78 -13.28 9.22
N ARG A 103 4.52 -12.29 10.08
CA ARG A 103 4.23 -12.52 11.50
C ARG A 103 2.99 -13.40 11.69
N GLU A 104 1.91 -13.10 10.99
CA GLU A 104 0.63 -13.81 11.14
C GLU A 104 0.67 -15.23 10.58
N ARG A 105 1.37 -15.45 9.46
CA ARG A 105 1.40 -16.75 8.80
C ARG A 105 2.39 -17.73 9.40
N ASN A 106 3.38 -17.27 10.18
CA ASN A 106 4.41 -18.13 10.76
C ASN A 106 3.85 -19.29 11.58
N GLU A 107 2.73 -19.11 12.28
CA GLU A 107 2.11 -20.21 13.06
C GLU A 107 1.35 -21.19 12.17
N ILE A 108 0.69 -20.71 11.12
CA ILE A 108 -0.08 -21.55 10.18
C ILE A 108 0.86 -22.42 9.34
N ILE A 109 1.99 -21.87 8.90
CA ILE A 109 2.97 -22.57 8.05
C ILE A 109 3.56 -23.80 8.78
N LYS A 110 3.71 -23.76 10.11
CA LYS A 110 4.20 -24.91 10.90
C LYS A 110 3.30 -26.14 10.79
N ILE A 111 2.03 -25.98 10.42
CA ILE A 111 1.06 -27.06 10.27
C ILE A 111 1.19 -27.73 8.90
N ARG A 112 1.68 -27.01 7.89
CA ARG A 112 1.71 -27.44 6.47
C ARG A 112 2.31 -28.83 6.28
N ASP A 113 3.47 -29.07 6.88
CA ASP A 113 4.24 -30.30 6.65
C ASP A 113 3.69 -31.48 7.49
N LYS A 114 2.87 -31.20 8.52
CA LYS A 114 2.28 -32.22 9.41
C LYS A 114 0.86 -32.61 9.00
N ASP A 115 0.06 -31.64 8.58
CA ASP A 115 -1.35 -31.84 8.20
C ASP A 115 -1.74 -30.82 7.11
N PRO A 116 -1.53 -31.16 5.82
CA PRO A 116 -1.80 -30.27 4.70
C PRO A 116 -3.28 -29.86 4.58
N LYS A 117 -4.22 -30.74 4.96
CA LYS A 117 -5.66 -30.45 4.90
C LYS A 117 -6.03 -29.39 5.94
N ARG A 118 -5.61 -29.60 7.19
CA ARG A 118 -5.81 -28.63 8.26
C ARG A 118 -5.09 -27.31 7.98
N TYR A 119 -3.89 -27.34 7.41
CA TYR A 119 -3.21 -26.13 6.95
C TYR A 119 -4.07 -25.31 5.99
N LEU A 120 -4.68 -25.95 4.99
CA LEU A 120 -5.52 -25.24 4.02
C LEU A 120 -6.77 -24.63 4.67
N GLU A 121 -7.40 -25.33 5.61
CA GLU A 121 -8.54 -24.83 6.37
C GLU A 121 -8.19 -23.61 7.23
N GLU A 122 -7.11 -23.70 8.02
CA GLU A 122 -6.66 -22.61 8.89
C GLU A 122 -6.17 -21.41 8.08
N PHE A 123 -5.48 -21.65 6.96
CA PHE A 123 -5.07 -20.59 6.05
C PHE A 123 -6.27 -19.85 5.45
N ARG A 124 -7.32 -20.57 5.04
CA ARG A 124 -8.56 -19.95 4.52
C ARG A 124 -9.27 -19.12 5.58
N LYS A 125 -9.44 -19.65 6.79
CA LYS A 125 -10.06 -18.92 7.91
C LYS A 125 -9.29 -17.64 8.23
N TRP A 126 -7.97 -17.74 8.29
CA TRP A 126 -7.10 -16.59 8.51
C TRP A 126 -7.25 -15.54 7.39
N ALA A 127 -7.23 -15.96 6.12
CA ALA A 127 -7.34 -15.03 5.00
C ALA A 127 -8.68 -14.26 5.01
N ILE A 128 -9.80 -14.95 5.28
CA ILE A 128 -11.12 -14.33 5.41
C ILE A 128 -11.15 -13.33 6.57
N SER A 129 -10.71 -13.76 7.76
CA SER A 129 -10.70 -12.90 8.94
C SER A 129 -9.81 -11.67 8.77
N ARG A 130 -8.65 -11.82 8.11
CA ARG A 130 -7.77 -10.70 7.78
C ARG A 130 -8.47 -9.71 6.85
N ALA A 131 -9.09 -10.19 5.77
CA ALA A 131 -9.78 -9.32 4.82
C ALA A 131 -10.94 -8.55 5.50
N GLU A 132 -11.76 -9.22 6.32
CA GLU A 132 -12.83 -8.59 7.09
C GLU A 132 -12.31 -7.53 8.06
N ARG A 133 -11.21 -7.83 8.77
CA ARG A 133 -10.56 -6.89 9.68
C ARG A 133 -10.06 -5.65 8.95
N LEU A 134 -9.33 -5.83 7.84
CA LEU A 134 -8.79 -4.72 7.06
C LEU A 134 -9.90 -3.86 6.42
N LYS A 135 -10.99 -4.49 5.98
CA LYS A 135 -12.20 -3.78 5.52
C LYS A 135 -12.82 -2.96 6.65
N LYS A 136 -12.94 -3.53 7.86
CA LYS A 136 -13.48 -2.82 9.03
C LYS A 136 -12.60 -1.66 9.48
N GLU A 137 -11.28 -1.80 9.35
CA GLU A 137 -10.29 -0.74 9.62
C GLU A 137 -10.32 0.38 8.58
N GLY A 138 -10.99 0.19 7.43
CA GLY A 138 -11.20 1.24 6.44
C GLY A 138 -10.08 1.38 5.39
N TRP A 139 -9.18 0.39 5.27
CA TRP A 139 -8.11 0.42 4.26
C TRP A 139 -8.69 0.44 2.84
N LYS A 140 -8.31 1.44 2.04
CA LYS A 140 -8.84 1.67 0.67
C LYS A 140 -8.72 0.44 -0.22
N LYS A 141 -7.52 -0.17 -0.29
CA LYS A 141 -7.26 -1.37 -1.10
C LYS A 141 -8.04 -2.59 -0.61
N ALA A 142 -8.34 -2.68 0.69
CA ALA A 142 -9.14 -3.77 1.24
C ALA A 142 -10.63 -3.65 0.88
N GLN A 143 -11.15 -2.43 0.67
CA GLN A 143 -12.56 -2.24 0.28
C GLN A 143 -12.88 -2.80 -1.11
N GLN A 144 -11.88 -2.86 -2.00
CA GLN A 144 -12.04 -3.36 -3.37
C GLN A 144 -11.69 -4.84 -3.53
N ALA A 145 -11.18 -5.49 -2.48
CA ALA A 145 -10.73 -6.89 -2.48
C ALA A 145 -11.83 -7.90 -2.16
#